data_AF-A0A501QLJ0-F1
#
_entry.id   AF-A0A501QLJ0-F1
#
_cell.length_a   1.000
_cell.length_b   1.000
_cell.length_c   1.000
_cell.angle_alpha   90.00
_cell.angle_beta   90.00
_cell.angle_gamma   90.00
#
_symmetry.space_group_name_H-M   'P 1'
#
loop_
_entity.id
_entity.type
_entity.pdbx_description
1 polymer ?
#
loop_
_entity_poly.entity_id
_entity_poly.type
_entity_poly.pdbx_seq_one_letter_code
_entity_poly.pdbx_strand_id
1 'polypeptide(L)'
;MTEENLKILSFFENIEKYYGCKTEITEGLYSLQDSFDHHSTTWNLSEFTLIRSGYRKTGDRMMMEGEKMYFEISAALIVSFKQTGRNSFEFIEKYGESVFRITKIRFHYKY
;
A
#
# COMPACT_ATOMS: atom_id res chain seq x y z
N MET A 1 -14.72 6.40 13.62
CA MET A 1 -13.63 5.59 13.06
C MET A 1 -14.28 4.38 12.39
N THR A 2 -14.08 4.19 11.08
CA THR A 2 -14.69 3.08 10.32
C THR A 2 -13.94 1.78 10.58
N GLU A 3 -14.52 0.64 10.20
CA GLU A 3 -13.87 -0.67 10.30
C GLU A 3 -12.58 -0.73 9.45
N GLU A 4 -12.60 -0.21 8.22
CA GLU A 4 -11.42 -0.04 7.38
C GLU A 4 -10.31 0.76 8.08
N ASN A 5 -10.64 1.85 8.78
CA ASN A 5 -9.64 2.66 9.48
C ASN A 5 -8.95 1.87 10.59
N LEU A 6 -9.67 1.00 11.31
CA LEU A 6 -9.08 0.13 12.33
C LEU A 6 -8.13 -0.91 11.71
N LYS A 7 -8.50 -1.47 10.55
CA LYS A 7 -7.65 -2.43 9.82
C LYS A 7 -6.38 -1.77 9.29
N ILE A 8 -6.49 -0.57 8.74
CA ILE A 8 -5.34 0.23 8.26
C ILE A 8 -4.42 0.58 9.44
N LEU A 9 -4.99 1.06 10.55
CA LEU A 9 -4.23 1.39 11.75
C LEU A 9 -3.49 0.15 12.29
N SER A 10 -4.19 -0.98 12.39
CA SER A 10 -3.59 -2.25 12.83
C SER A 10 -2.44 -2.68 11.91
N PHE A 11 -2.58 -2.52 10.60
CA PHE A 11 -1.48 -2.77 9.66
C PHE A 11 -0.29 -1.85 9.94
N PHE A 12 -0.50 -0.54 10.11
CA PHE A 12 0.57 0.42 10.40
C PHE A 12 1.26 0.16 11.74
N GLU A 13 0.51 -0.20 12.77
CA GLU A 13 1.06 -0.49 14.11
C GLU A 13 1.88 -1.78 14.13
N ASN A 14 1.61 -2.72 13.22
CA ASN A 14 2.23 -4.04 13.21
C ASN A 14 3.16 -4.29 12.01
N ILE A 15 3.46 -3.26 11.20
CA ILE A 15 4.34 -3.42 10.03
C ILE A 15 5.79 -3.70 10.42
N GLU A 16 6.22 -3.29 11.62
CA GLU A 16 7.59 -3.49 12.10
C GLU A 16 8.05 -4.95 12.10
N LYS A 17 7.13 -5.90 12.21
CA LYS A 17 7.42 -7.34 12.08
C LYS A 17 7.97 -7.74 10.70
N TYR A 18 7.83 -6.86 9.70
CA TYR A 18 8.34 -7.05 8.33
C TYR A 18 9.66 -6.32 8.09
N TYR A 19 10.24 -5.64 9.08
CA TYR A 19 11.57 -5.04 8.92
C TYR A 19 12.61 -6.11 8.59
N GLY A 20 13.50 -5.79 7.64
CA GLY A 20 14.49 -6.70 7.08
C GLY A 20 13.94 -7.69 6.03
N CYS A 21 12.63 -7.70 5.76
CA CYS A 21 12.05 -8.53 4.70
C CYS A 21 12.20 -7.85 3.33
N LYS A 22 12.38 -8.68 2.28
CA LYS A 22 12.20 -8.21 0.91
C LYS A 22 10.72 -7.85 0.73
N THR A 23 10.48 -6.63 0.31
CA THR A 23 9.16 -6.05 0.10
C THR A 23 8.98 -5.82 -1.38
N GLU A 24 7.96 -6.42 -1.95
CA GLU A 24 7.50 -6.21 -3.31
C GLU A 24 6.29 -5.28 -3.26
N ILE A 25 6.32 -4.22 -4.05
CA ILE A 25 5.22 -3.28 -4.20
C ILE A 25 4.85 -3.18 -5.66
N THR A 26 3.57 -3.43 -5.95
CA THR A 26 3.01 -3.25 -7.29
C THR A 26 1.94 -2.17 -7.24
N GLU A 27 2.11 -1.13 -8.05
CA GLU A 27 1.15 -0.03 -8.15
C GLU A 27 0.52 0.01 -9.55
N GLY A 28 -0.77 0.32 -9.61
CA GLY A 28 -1.47 0.59 -10.86
C GLY A 28 -2.39 1.79 -10.72
N LEU A 29 -2.39 2.67 -11.72
CA LEU A 29 -3.35 3.78 -11.82
C LEU A 29 -4.44 3.42 -12.85
N TYR A 30 -5.70 3.60 -12.47
CA TYR A 30 -6.83 3.31 -13.34
C TYR A 30 -7.93 4.36 -13.20
N SER A 31 -8.67 4.57 -14.29
CA SER A 31 -9.82 5.48 -14.34
C SER A 31 -11.13 4.69 -14.39
N LEU A 32 -12.13 5.12 -13.63
CA LEU A 32 -13.44 4.48 -13.56
C LEU A 32 -14.34 5.01 -14.68
N GLN A 33 -14.48 4.21 -15.74
CA GLN A 33 -15.65 4.26 -16.62
C GLN A 33 -16.22 2.86 -16.92
N ASP A 34 -15.38 1.82 -16.94
CA ASP A 34 -15.79 0.41 -16.84
C ASP A 34 -14.80 -0.33 -15.92
N SER A 35 -15.29 -1.34 -15.19
CA SER A 35 -14.59 -2.16 -14.18
C SER A 35 -13.06 -2.21 -14.26
N PHE A 36 -12.36 -2.14 -13.12
CA PHE A 36 -10.91 -2.36 -13.00
C PHE A 36 -10.43 -3.44 -13.99
N ASP A 37 -9.73 -3.01 -15.02
CA ASP A 37 -9.24 -3.85 -16.10
C ASP A 37 -7.72 -3.93 -16.03
N HIS A 38 -7.24 -5.14 -15.75
CA HIS A 38 -5.81 -5.45 -15.69
C HIS A 38 -5.09 -5.17 -17.01
N HIS A 39 -5.79 -5.18 -18.15
CA HIS A 39 -5.23 -4.97 -19.48
C HIS A 39 -5.01 -3.50 -19.84
N SER A 40 -5.76 -2.57 -19.24
CA SER A 40 -5.64 -1.12 -19.46
C SER A 40 -4.90 -0.39 -18.34
N THR A 41 -4.54 -1.10 -17.27
CA THR A 41 -3.76 -0.55 -16.15
C THR A 41 -2.26 -0.72 -16.42
N THR A 42 -1.52 0.39 -16.45
CA THR A 42 -0.05 0.33 -16.42
C THR A 42 0.41 0.05 -15.00
N TRP A 43 1.28 -0.95 -14.84
CA TRP A 43 1.78 -1.41 -13.56
C TRP A 43 3.23 -1.02 -13.35
N ASN A 44 3.55 -0.49 -12.17
CA ASN A 44 4.91 -0.33 -11.70
C ASN A 44 5.19 -1.39 -10.63
N LEU A 45 6.33 -2.06 -10.75
CA LEU A 45 6.85 -2.99 -9.76
C LEU A 45 8.10 -2.38 -9.14
N SER A 46 8.12 -2.33 -7.82
CA SER A 46 9.27 -1.91 -7.04
C SER A 46 9.59 -2.97 -6.00
N GLU A 47 10.88 -3.26 -5.83
CA GLU A 47 11.34 -4.20 -4.80
C GLU A 47 12.45 -3.57 -3.96
N PHE A 48 12.34 -3.70 -2.64
CA PHE A 48 13.38 -3.24 -1.71
C PHE A 48 13.31 -4.01 -0.39
N THR A 49 14.40 -3.99 0.38
CA THR A 49 14.37 -4.46 1.77
C THR A 49 13.77 -3.37 2.65
N LEU A 50 12.68 -3.68 3.36
CA LEU A 50 12.07 -2.72 4.28
C LEU A 50 12.98 -2.50 5.48
N ILE A 51 13.51 -1.29 5.64
CA ILE A 51 14.37 -0.90 6.77
C ILE A 51 13.52 -0.42 7.93
N ARG A 52 12.60 0.51 7.65
CA ARG A 52 11.71 1.09 8.64
C ARG A 52 10.48 1.68 7.98
N SER A 53 9.50 2.04 8.79
CA SER A 53 8.30 2.76 8.35
C SER A 53 7.97 3.89 9.31
N GLY A 54 7.12 4.81 8.87
CA GLY A 54 6.63 5.88 9.72
C GLY A 54 5.26 6.37 9.27
N TYR A 55 4.42 6.74 10.23
CA TYR A 55 3.13 7.37 9.97
C TYR A 55 3.15 8.84 10.38
N ARG A 56 2.86 9.73 9.43
CA ARG A 56 2.70 11.16 9.67
C ARG A 56 1.23 11.46 9.93
N LYS A 57 0.91 11.79 11.19
CA LYS A 57 -0.45 12.18 11.63
C LYS A 57 -0.99 13.39 10.86
N THR A 58 -0.15 14.37 10.56
CA THR A 58 -0.55 15.53 9.76
C THR A 58 -0.42 15.20 8.27
N GLY A 59 -1.55 15.17 7.56
CA GLY A 59 -1.61 14.80 6.15
C GLY A 59 -1.71 13.29 5.90
N ASP A 60 -1.85 12.50 6.97
CA ASP A 60 -2.16 11.06 6.97
C ASP A 60 -1.37 10.27 5.93
N ARG A 61 -0.04 10.31 6.05
CA ARG A 61 0.89 9.61 5.14
C ARG A 61 1.63 8.51 5.86
N MET A 62 1.69 7.35 5.21
CA MET A 62 2.54 6.24 5.62
C MET A 62 3.74 6.18 4.67
N MET A 63 4.93 6.16 5.26
CA MET A 63 6.19 5.99 4.53
C MET A 63 6.80 4.63 4.86
N MET A 64 7.28 3.95 3.83
CA MET A 64 8.17 2.79 3.95
C MET A 64 9.52 3.15 3.35
N GLU A 65 10.58 2.87 4.09
CA GLU A 65 11.96 3.16 3.68
C GLU A 65 12.70 1.87 3.37
N GLY A 66 13.34 1.84 2.21
CA GLY A 66 14.39 0.92 1.84
C GLY A 66 15.72 1.65 1.64
N GLU A 67 16.76 0.91 1.26
CA GLU A 67 18.14 1.45 1.18
C GLU A 67 18.31 2.64 0.22
N LYS A 68 17.55 2.66 -0.88
CA LYS A 68 17.62 3.71 -1.93
C LYS A 68 16.23 4.11 -2.43
N MET A 69 15.19 3.75 -1.69
CA MET A 69 13.80 3.93 -2.11
C MET A 69 12.96 4.31 -0.91
N TYR A 70 12.09 5.29 -1.12
CA TYR A 70 11.03 5.64 -0.18
C TYR A 70 9.71 5.43 -0.91
N PHE A 71 8.78 4.77 -0.24
CA PHE A 71 7.45 4.51 -0.77
C PHE A 71 6.39 5.15 0.12
N GLU A 72 5.45 5.89 -0.48
CA GLU A 72 4.40 6.60 0.25
C GLU A 72 3.00 6.07 -0.08
N ILE A 73 2.20 5.86 0.96
CA ILE A 73 0.76 5.64 0.88
C ILE A 73 0.03 6.78 1.58
N SER A 74 -1.01 7.30 0.94
CA SER A 74 -1.87 8.32 1.49
C SER A 74 -3.05 7.71 2.24
N ALA A 75 -2.92 7.55 3.56
CA ALA A 75 -4.01 7.05 4.39
C ALA A 75 -5.28 7.91 4.29
N ALA A 76 -5.15 9.23 4.08
CA ALA A 76 -6.29 10.12 3.82
C ALA A 76 -7.09 9.78 2.54
N LEU A 77 -6.49 9.08 1.59
CA LEU A 77 -7.13 8.76 0.31
C LEU A 77 -7.57 7.29 0.22
N ILE A 78 -7.27 6.46 1.21
CA ILE A 78 -7.65 5.04 1.20
C ILE A 78 -9.16 4.92 1.30
N VAL A 79 -9.75 4.27 0.30
CA VAL A 79 -11.18 3.93 0.26
C VAL A 79 -11.42 2.43 0.43
N SER A 80 -10.37 1.60 0.29
CA SER A 80 -10.44 0.16 0.56
C SER A 80 -9.08 -0.37 1.01
N PHE A 81 -9.11 -1.27 2.00
CA PHE A 81 -7.95 -2.01 2.47
C PHE A 81 -8.32 -3.48 2.63
N LYS A 82 -7.49 -4.37 2.09
CA LYS A 82 -7.69 -5.82 2.16
C LYS A 82 -6.38 -6.53 2.45
N GLN A 83 -6.42 -7.48 3.38
CA GLN A 83 -5.37 -8.47 3.52
C GLN A 83 -5.68 -9.66 2.60
N THR A 84 -4.99 -9.74 1.46
CA THR A 84 -5.23 -10.76 0.42
C THR A 84 -4.49 -12.06 0.68
N GLY A 85 -3.58 -12.08 1.66
CA GLY A 85 -2.88 -13.26 2.13
C GLY A 85 -2.12 -12.96 3.42
N ARG A 86 -1.40 -13.94 3.97
CA ARG A 86 -0.72 -13.81 5.27
C ARG A 86 0.20 -12.58 5.35
N ASN A 87 0.94 -12.31 4.28
CA ASN A 87 1.90 -11.19 4.17
C ASN A 87 1.63 -10.35 2.91
N SER A 88 0.38 -10.35 2.43
CA SER A 88 -0.03 -9.68 1.21
C SER A 88 -1.19 -8.73 1.51
N PHE A 89 -1.05 -7.50 1.08
CA PHE A 89 -1.96 -6.40 1.39
C PHE A 89 -2.29 -5.64 0.11
N GLU A 90 -3.52 -5.14 0.03
CA GLU A 90 -4.03 -4.36 -1.08
C GLU A 90 -4.69 -3.09 -0.55
N PHE A 91 -4.33 -1.96 -1.13
CA PHE A 91 -4.87 -0.64 -0.86
C PHE A 91 -5.49 -0.10 -2.13
N ILE A 92 -6.63 0.58 -1.99
CA ILE A 92 -7.22 1.38 -3.07
C ILE A 92 -7.28 2.82 -2.56
N GLU A 93 -6.57 3.71 -3.25
CA GLU A 93 -6.57 5.16 -2.99
C GLU A 93 -7.35 5.89 -4.08
N LYS A 94 -8.22 6.83 -3.69
CA LYS A 94 -9.01 7.64 -4.61
C LYS A 94 -8.38 9.03 -4.76
N TYR A 95 -7.79 9.31 -5.93
CA TYR A 95 -7.10 10.57 -6.22
C TYR A 95 -7.96 11.62 -6.94
N GLY A 96 -9.09 11.21 -7.50
CA GLY A 96 -10.07 12.10 -8.15
C GLY A 96 -11.45 11.45 -8.20
N GLU A 97 -12.42 12.05 -8.89
CA GLU A 97 -13.77 11.49 -8.98
C GLU A 97 -13.77 10.06 -9.52
N SER A 98 -13.01 9.85 -10.59
CA SER A 98 -12.86 8.56 -11.27
C SER A 98 -11.41 8.07 -11.33
N VAL A 99 -10.46 8.63 -10.58
CA VAL A 99 -9.04 8.21 -10.64
C VAL A 99 -8.64 7.48 -9.37
N PHE A 100 -8.12 6.27 -9.53
CA PHE A 100 -7.77 5.38 -8.44
C PHE A 100 -6.35 4.82 -8.61
N ARG A 101 -5.68 4.61 -7.48
CA ARG A 101 -4.45 3.84 -7.38
C ARG A 101 -4.74 2.55 -6.63
N ILE A 102 -4.40 1.42 -7.22
CA ILE A 102 -4.27 0.16 -6.50
C ILE A 102 -2.81 -0.04 -6.12
N THR A 103 -2.56 -0.33 -4.85
CA THR A 103 -1.23 -0.64 -4.33
C THR A 103 -1.28 -2.01 -3.69
N LYS A 104 -0.47 -2.94 -4.18
CA LYS A 104 -0.29 -4.28 -3.61
C LYS A 104 1.07 -4.35 -2.96
N ILE A 105 1.12 -4.79 -1.71
CA ILE A 105 2.37 -4.99 -0.97
C ILE A 105 2.46 -6.46 -0.61
N ARG A 106 3.61 -7.06 -0.88
CA ARG A 106 3.94 -8.42 -0.45
C ARG A 106 5.27 -8.42 0.30
N PHE A 107 5.24 -8.93 1.53
CA PHE A 107 6.45 -9.16 2.31
C PHE A 107 6.91 -10.60 2.17
N HIS A 108 8.09 -10.80 1.60
CA HIS A 108 8.75 -12.08 1.52
C HIS A 108 9.46 -12.33 2.84
N TYR A 109 8.81 -13.12 3.70
CA TYR A 109 9.35 -13.50 5.00
C TYR A 109 10.73 -14.13 4.82
N LYS A 110 11.69 -13.72 5.64
CA LYS A 110 12.92 -14.49 5.85
C LYS A 110 12.54 -15.68 6.71
N TYR A 111 12.33 -16.83 6.06
CA TYR A 111 12.22 -18.20 6.59
C TYR A 111 11.59 -18.34 8.00
#